data_AF-A0A1X7IX86-F1
#
_entry.id   AF-A0A1X7IX86-F1
#
_cell.length_a   1.000
_cell.length_b   1.000
_cell.length_c   1.000
_cell.angle_alpha   90.00
_cell.angle_beta   90.00
_cell.angle_gamma   90.00
#
_symmetry.space_group_name_H-M   'P 1'
#
loop_
_entity.id
_entity.type
_entity.pdbx_description
1 polymer ?
#
loop_
_entity_poly.entity_id
_entity_poly.type
_entity_poly.pdbx_seq_one_letter_code
_entity_poly.pdbx_strand_id
1 'polypeptide(L)'
;MNRTPLEQAFEVCQKSKTAWLNAKAGLAQAEMALRERELTGRAPEPEEIQALRDAADLKKREVSQSAGCYIRDHEAVQRISIRRQLHAFMQENGTALAVALAPELMHLSELPERVRVCALDRAAASIREALSVHLASGVKVDYAEDDRDILTAIGFRPDRASRTDNQARH
;
A
#
# COMPACT_ATOMS: atom_id res chain seq x y z
N MET A 1 -13.76 -23.48 -1.29
CA MET A 1 -13.70 -22.47 -0.21
C MET A 1 -13.50 -21.12 -0.89
N ASN A 2 -14.42 -20.16 -0.72
CA ASN A 2 -14.27 -18.82 -1.29
C ASN A 2 -13.25 -18.05 -0.46
N ARG A 3 -12.16 -17.58 -1.08
CA ARG A 3 -11.15 -16.74 -0.40
C ARG A 3 -11.78 -15.45 0.08
N THR A 4 -11.45 -15.06 1.30
CA THR A 4 -11.83 -13.76 1.85
C THR A 4 -11.19 -12.62 1.05
N PRO A 5 -11.80 -11.42 1.02
CA PRO A 5 -11.22 -10.27 0.31
C PRO A 5 -9.79 -9.93 0.74
N LEU A 6 -9.43 -10.20 2.00
CA LEU A 6 -8.07 -9.98 2.52
C LEU A 6 -7.07 -10.97 1.95
N GLU A 7 -7.40 -12.25 1.87
CA GLU A 7 -6.54 -13.28 1.26
C GLU A 7 -6.32 -13.00 -0.23
N GLN A 8 -7.37 -12.57 -0.95
CA GLN A 8 -7.25 -12.19 -2.35
C GLN A 8 -6.30 -11.01 -2.53
N ALA A 9 -6.43 -9.96 -1.71
CA ALA A 9 -5.54 -8.81 -1.74
C ALA A 9 -4.09 -9.20 -1.40
N PHE A 10 -3.91 -10.11 -0.45
CA PHE A 10 -2.60 -10.62 -0.07
C PHE A 10 -1.91 -11.33 -1.25
N GLU A 11 -2.62 -12.19 -1.96
CA GLU A 11 -2.09 -12.88 -3.14
C GLU A 11 -1.75 -11.91 -4.27
N VAL A 12 -2.58 -10.89 -4.50
CA VAL A 12 -2.28 -9.84 -5.48
C VAL A 12 -1.01 -9.10 -5.09
N CYS A 13 -0.86 -8.73 -3.81
CA CYS A 13 0.34 -8.09 -3.29
C CYS A 13 1.60 -8.97 -3.44
N GLN A 14 1.49 -10.28 -3.21
CA GLN A 14 2.60 -11.20 -3.43
C GLN A 14 2.99 -11.28 -4.91
N LYS A 15 2.00 -11.35 -5.81
CA LYS A 15 2.24 -11.36 -7.26
C LYS A 15 2.90 -10.08 -7.73
N SER A 16 2.47 -8.91 -7.26
CA SER A 16 3.09 -7.65 -7.63
C SER A 16 4.49 -7.48 -7.05
N LYS A 17 4.76 -7.98 -5.84
CA LYS A 17 6.12 -8.05 -5.29
C LYS A 17 7.03 -8.89 -6.19
N THR A 18 6.60 -10.08 -6.58
CA THR A 18 7.36 -10.96 -7.50
C THR A 18 7.56 -10.31 -8.86
N ALA A 19 6.55 -9.66 -9.42
CA ALA A 19 6.66 -8.94 -10.69
C ALA A 19 7.71 -7.82 -10.64
N TRP A 20 7.74 -7.05 -9.53
CA TRP A 20 8.75 -6.03 -9.30
C TRP A 20 10.16 -6.62 -9.21
N LEU A 21 10.35 -7.70 -8.45
CA LEU A 21 11.65 -8.37 -8.34
C LEU A 21 12.14 -8.92 -9.69
N ASN A 22 11.23 -9.49 -10.49
CA ASN A 22 11.54 -9.96 -11.84
C ASN A 22 11.93 -8.81 -12.78
N ALA A 23 11.24 -7.67 -12.70
CA ALA A 23 11.61 -6.48 -13.47
C ALA A 23 13.00 -5.98 -13.10
N LYS A 24 13.36 -5.98 -11.81
CA LYS A 24 14.72 -5.60 -11.35
C LYS A 24 15.79 -6.55 -11.89
N ALA A 25 15.52 -7.86 -11.87
CA ALA A 25 16.43 -8.84 -12.46
C ALA A 25 16.61 -8.62 -13.96
N GLY A 26 15.52 -8.30 -14.69
CA GLY A 26 15.57 -7.98 -16.11
C GLY A 26 16.37 -6.70 -16.42
N LEU A 27 16.25 -5.66 -15.58
CA LEU A 27 17.08 -4.46 -15.70
C LEU A 27 18.57 -4.77 -15.50
N ALA A 28 18.91 -5.56 -14.47
CA ALA A 28 20.29 -5.96 -14.22
C ALA A 28 20.89 -6.73 -15.41
N GLN A 29 20.10 -7.61 -16.05
CA GLN A 29 20.52 -8.32 -17.26
C GLN A 29 20.76 -7.37 -18.45
N ALA A 30 19.88 -6.39 -18.66
CA ALA A 30 20.05 -5.40 -19.72
C ALA A 30 21.30 -4.53 -19.52
N GLU A 31 21.57 -4.11 -18.28
CA GLU A 31 22.76 -3.33 -17.94
C GLU A 31 24.06 -4.15 -18.08
N MET A 32 24.04 -5.45 -17.76
CA MET A 32 25.18 -6.33 -18.02
C MET A 32 25.46 -6.51 -19.52
N ALA A 33 24.41 -6.73 -20.33
CA ALA A 33 24.55 -6.87 -21.78
C ALA A 33 25.15 -5.60 -22.43
N LEU A 34 24.77 -4.42 -21.94
CA LEU A 34 25.39 -3.15 -22.32
C LEU A 34 26.90 -3.12 -22.01
N ARG A 35 27.28 -3.46 -20.77
CA ARG A 35 28.69 -3.47 -20.34
C ARG A 35 29.53 -4.49 -21.12
N GLU A 36 29.01 -5.68 -21.34
CA GLU A 36 29.70 -6.71 -22.14
C GLU A 36 29.95 -6.22 -23.57
N ARG A 37 28.97 -5.54 -24.17
CA ARG A 37 29.12 -4.99 -25.53
C ARG A 37 30.23 -3.94 -25.58
N GLU A 38 30.30 -3.05 -24.60
CA GLU A 38 31.36 -2.04 -24.48
C GLU A 38 32.76 -2.67 -24.32
N LEU A 39 32.85 -3.84 -23.67
CA LEU A 39 34.11 -4.55 -23.40
C LEU A 39 34.59 -5.45 -24.56
N THR A 40 33.70 -5.85 -25.49
CA THR A 40 34.03 -6.82 -26.55
C THR A 40 35.07 -6.38 -27.60
N GLY A 41 35.64 -5.17 -27.52
CA GLY A 41 36.78 -4.71 -28.34
C GLY A 41 36.50 -4.56 -29.85
N ARG A 42 35.35 -5.02 -30.34
CA ARG A 42 34.82 -4.75 -31.68
C ARG A 42 34.24 -3.34 -31.70
N ALA A 43 34.55 -2.53 -32.71
CA ALA A 43 33.90 -1.24 -32.92
C ALA A 43 32.37 -1.47 -32.95
N PRO A 44 31.64 -1.03 -31.92
CA PRO A 44 30.22 -1.28 -31.83
C PRO A 44 29.50 -0.34 -32.79
N GLU A 45 28.57 -0.87 -33.59
CA GLU A 45 27.74 -0.04 -34.44
C GLU A 45 26.92 0.91 -33.54
N PRO A 46 26.91 2.23 -33.81
CA PRO A 46 26.22 3.21 -32.97
C PRO A 46 24.73 2.87 -32.76
N GLU A 47 24.09 2.29 -33.77
CA GLU A 47 22.69 1.87 -33.74
C GLU A 47 22.45 0.71 -32.74
N GLU A 48 23.37 -0.24 -32.64
CA GLU A 48 23.25 -1.38 -31.71
C GLU A 48 23.40 -0.94 -30.25
N ILE A 49 24.33 -0.03 -29.95
CA ILE A 49 24.47 0.54 -28.61
C ILE A 49 23.21 1.34 -28.24
N GLN A 50 22.69 2.13 -29.18
CA GLN A 50 21.49 2.92 -28.93
C GLN A 50 20.29 2.02 -28.64
N ALA A 51 20.10 0.94 -29.41
CA ALA A 51 19.04 -0.03 -29.17
C ALA A 51 19.14 -0.69 -27.79
N LEU A 52 20.36 -1.01 -27.32
CA LEU A 52 20.58 -1.56 -25.98
C LEU A 52 20.28 -0.54 -24.86
N ARG A 53 20.62 0.74 -25.08
CA ARG A 53 20.28 1.83 -24.14
C ARG A 53 18.76 2.01 -24.04
N ASP A 54 18.08 2.04 -25.19
CA ASP A 54 16.62 2.17 -25.25
C ASP A 54 15.93 0.98 -24.54
N ALA A 55 16.49 -0.23 -24.69
CA ALA A 55 16.02 -1.42 -23.99
C ALA A 55 16.25 -1.33 -22.47
N ALA A 56 17.40 -0.85 -22.01
CA ALA A 56 17.66 -0.64 -20.58
C ALA A 56 16.73 0.42 -19.98
N ASP A 57 16.48 1.53 -20.70
CA ASP A 57 15.55 2.56 -20.25
C ASP A 57 14.10 2.07 -20.22
N LEU A 58 13.71 1.19 -21.15
CA LEU A 58 12.43 0.47 -21.06
C LEU A 58 12.36 -0.37 -19.78
N LYS A 59 13.44 -1.11 -19.45
CA LYS A 59 13.49 -1.91 -18.20
C LYS A 59 13.45 -1.05 -16.94
N LYS A 60 14.09 0.12 -16.91
CA LYS A 60 13.95 1.08 -15.80
C LYS A 60 12.51 1.53 -15.61
N ARG A 61 11.79 1.82 -16.70
CA ARG A 61 10.37 2.17 -16.66
C ARG A 61 9.51 1.02 -16.14
N GLU A 62 9.77 -0.22 -16.58
CA GLU A 62 9.08 -1.42 -16.08
C GLU A 62 9.29 -1.62 -14.57
N VAL A 63 10.53 -1.44 -14.08
CA VAL A 63 10.88 -1.50 -12.65
C VAL A 63 10.08 -0.45 -11.87
N SER A 64 10.07 0.79 -12.34
CA SER A 64 9.35 1.88 -11.67
C SER A 64 7.83 1.62 -11.63
N GLN A 65 7.26 1.17 -12.75
CA GLN A 65 5.83 0.85 -12.84
C GLN A 65 5.44 -0.31 -11.90
N SER A 66 6.19 -1.40 -11.93
CA SER A 66 5.94 -2.58 -11.11
C SER A 66 6.14 -2.31 -9.62
N ALA A 67 7.13 -1.50 -9.25
CA ALA A 67 7.31 -1.02 -7.88
C ALA A 67 6.09 -0.22 -7.40
N GLY A 68 5.56 0.67 -8.25
CA GLY A 68 4.34 1.42 -7.96
C GLY A 68 3.10 0.52 -7.78
N CYS A 69 2.96 -0.55 -8.59
CA CYS A 69 1.89 -1.54 -8.39
C CYS A 69 2.02 -2.24 -7.03
N TYR A 70 3.20 -2.74 -6.69
CA TYR A 70 3.46 -3.39 -5.40
C TYR A 70 3.12 -2.50 -4.22
N ILE A 71 3.52 -1.22 -4.24
CA ILE A 71 3.20 -0.27 -3.16
C ILE A 71 1.68 -0.14 -2.99
N ARG A 72 0.92 0.04 -4.09
CA ARG A 72 -0.54 0.18 -4.02
C ARG A 72 -1.23 -1.08 -3.49
N ASP A 73 -0.76 -2.25 -3.89
CA ASP A 73 -1.32 -3.54 -3.46
C ASP A 73 -1.00 -3.82 -1.99
N HIS A 74 0.21 -3.50 -1.53
CA HIS A 74 0.60 -3.58 -0.13
C HIS A 74 -0.32 -2.73 0.76
N GLU A 75 -0.54 -1.48 0.38
CA GLU A 75 -1.46 -0.60 1.08
C GLU A 75 -2.92 -1.07 0.97
N ALA A 76 -3.30 -1.75 -0.12
CA ALA A 76 -4.65 -2.29 -0.28
C ALA A 76 -4.94 -3.39 0.74
N VAL A 77 -3.98 -4.28 1.00
CA VAL A 77 -4.09 -5.30 2.07
C VAL A 77 -4.33 -4.62 3.42
N GLN A 78 -3.52 -3.61 3.76
CA GLN A 78 -3.66 -2.86 5.01
C GLN A 78 -5.03 -2.16 5.11
N ARG A 79 -5.47 -1.48 4.04
CA ARG A 79 -6.78 -0.81 4.01
C ARG A 79 -7.96 -1.77 4.17
N ILE A 80 -7.89 -2.95 3.54
CA ILE A 80 -8.94 -3.97 3.65
C ILE A 80 -9.00 -4.53 5.07
N SER A 81 -7.83 -4.83 5.66
CA SER A 81 -7.72 -5.27 7.06
C SER A 81 -8.33 -4.24 8.03
N ILE A 82 -7.87 -2.98 7.96
CA ILE A 82 -8.38 -1.89 8.82
C ILE A 82 -9.90 -1.77 8.70
N ARG A 83 -10.44 -1.78 7.48
CA ARG A 83 -11.88 -1.68 7.26
C ARG A 83 -12.64 -2.85 7.86
N ARG A 84 -12.13 -4.08 7.67
CA ARG A 84 -12.74 -5.30 8.23
C ARG A 84 -12.77 -5.25 9.76
N GLN A 85 -11.64 -4.91 10.37
CA GLN A 85 -11.50 -4.84 11.82
C GLN A 85 -12.33 -3.72 12.44
N LEU A 86 -12.35 -2.52 11.83
CA LEU A 86 -13.23 -1.44 12.27
C LEU A 86 -14.71 -1.80 12.12
N HIS A 87 -15.09 -2.53 11.07
CA HIS A 87 -16.46 -2.99 10.91
C HIS A 87 -16.85 -3.97 12.02
N ALA A 88 -16.01 -4.96 12.33
CA ALA A 88 -16.23 -5.89 13.43
C ALA A 88 -16.34 -5.14 14.77
N PHE A 89 -15.41 -4.20 15.04
CA PHE A 89 -15.46 -3.35 16.22
C PHE A 89 -16.79 -2.57 16.33
N MET A 90 -17.28 -2.01 15.22
CA MET A 90 -18.55 -1.28 15.20
C MET A 90 -19.77 -2.18 15.42
N GLN A 91 -19.71 -3.46 15.05
CA GLN A 91 -20.81 -4.40 15.34
C GLN A 91 -20.93 -4.66 16.86
N GLU A 92 -19.80 -4.70 17.58
CA GLU A 92 -19.78 -4.97 19.02
C GLU A 92 -19.96 -3.69 19.86
N ASN A 93 -19.32 -2.59 19.45
CA ASN A 93 -19.18 -1.38 20.26
C ASN A 93 -19.88 -0.15 19.66
N GLY A 94 -20.50 -0.29 18.48
CA GLY A 94 -21.05 0.84 17.73
C GLY A 94 -22.13 1.60 18.49
N THR A 95 -22.99 0.91 19.24
CA THR A 95 -24.02 1.56 20.06
C THR A 95 -23.40 2.39 21.18
N ALA A 96 -22.41 1.86 21.89
CA ALA A 96 -21.72 2.58 22.96
C ALA A 96 -20.99 3.82 22.42
N LEU A 97 -20.33 3.69 21.27
CA LEU A 97 -19.67 4.81 20.59
C LEU A 97 -20.69 5.87 20.15
N ALA A 98 -21.83 5.46 19.58
CA ALA A 98 -22.88 6.39 19.16
C ALA A 98 -23.51 7.13 20.34
N VAL A 99 -23.69 6.47 21.50
CA VAL A 99 -24.16 7.11 22.74
C VAL A 99 -23.15 8.13 23.25
N ALA A 100 -21.85 7.81 23.26
CA ALA A 100 -20.80 8.75 23.68
C ALA A 100 -20.75 10.00 22.77
N LEU A 101 -21.09 9.84 21.49
CA LEU A 101 -21.12 10.91 20.49
C LEU A 101 -22.53 11.48 20.26
N ALA A 102 -23.49 11.17 21.13
CA ALA A 102 -24.90 11.55 20.95
C ALA A 102 -25.10 13.05 20.69
N PRO A 103 -24.41 14.00 21.35
CA PRO A 103 -24.57 15.42 21.05
C PRO A 103 -24.32 15.81 19.59
N GLU A 104 -23.47 15.05 18.88
CA GLU A 104 -23.18 15.28 17.46
C GLU A 104 -24.05 14.41 16.54
N LEU A 105 -24.45 13.21 16.98
CA LEU A 105 -25.06 12.19 16.12
C LEU A 105 -26.57 12.01 16.34
N MET A 106 -27.18 12.66 17.33
CA MET A 106 -28.61 12.54 17.59
C MET A 106 -29.41 13.05 16.38
N HIS A 107 -30.43 12.30 15.96
CA HIS A 107 -31.27 12.61 14.79
C HIS A 107 -30.50 12.78 13.47
N LEU A 108 -29.28 12.23 13.33
CA LEU A 108 -28.44 12.39 12.14
C LEU A 108 -29.19 12.04 10.83
N SER A 109 -30.08 11.04 10.85
CA SER A 109 -30.89 10.64 9.70
C SER A 109 -31.92 11.69 9.26
N GLU A 110 -32.33 12.59 10.14
CA GLU A 110 -33.34 13.63 9.90
C GLU A 110 -32.70 14.95 9.43
N LEU A 111 -31.37 15.09 9.56
CA LEU A 111 -30.65 16.31 9.22
C LEU A 111 -30.39 16.44 7.71
N PRO A 112 -30.37 17.68 7.17
CA PRO A 112 -29.94 17.93 5.79
C PRO A 112 -28.51 17.44 5.55
N GLU A 113 -28.19 17.01 4.33
CA GLU A 113 -26.91 16.41 3.98
C GLU A 113 -25.69 17.21 4.45
N ARG A 114 -25.66 18.52 4.18
CA ARG A 114 -24.58 19.41 4.63
C ARG A 114 -24.36 19.39 6.14
N VAL A 115 -25.44 19.25 6.93
CA VAL A 115 -25.38 19.25 8.39
C VAL A 115 -24.88 17.89 8.89
N ARG A 116 -25.29 16.80 8.23
CA ARG A 116 -24.76 15.45 8.53
C ARG A 116 -23.26 15.35 8.32
N VAL A 117 -22.73 15.93 7.24
CA VAL A 117 -21.28 15.97 6.99
C VAL A 117 -20.57 16.68 8.13
N CYS A 118 -21.03 17.89 8.51
CA CYS A 118 -20.43 18.63 9.62
C CYS A 118 -20.52 17.89 10.97
N ALA A 119 -21.62 17.19 11.23
CA ALA A 119 -21.79 16.37 12.43
C ALA A 119 -20.80 15.19 12.46
N LEU A 120 -20.63 14.50 11.33
CA LEU A 120 -19.65 13.41 11.20
C LEU A 120 -18.21 13.92 11.34
N ASP A 121 -17.89 15.10 10.79
CA ASP A 121 -16.56 15.70 10.93
C ASP A 121 -16.23 16.04 12.39
N ARG A 122 -17.18 16.60 13.14
CA ARG A 122 -17.01 16.88 14.58
C ARG A 122 -16.88 15.59 15.39
N ALA A 123 -17.73 14.60 15.12
CA ALA A 123 -17.63 13.28 15.75
C ALA A 123 -16.26 12.61 15.48
N ALA A 124 -15.76 12.67 14.23
CA ALA A 124 -14.45 12.17 13.87
C ALA A 124 -13.31 12.94 14.58
N ALA A 125 -13.46 14.26 14.76
CA ALA A 125 -12.50 15.06 15.51
C ALA A 125 -12.43 14.63 16.99
N SER A 126 -13.57 14.37 17.64
CA SER A 126 -13.62 13.87 19.02
C SER A 126 -13.00 12.47 19.15
N ILE A 127 -13.27 11.56 18.21
CA ILE A 127 -12.65 10.22 18.18
C ILE A 127 -11.13 10.34 18.06
N ARG A 128 -10.64 11.21 17.18
CA ARG A 128 -9.20 11.44 16.99
C ARG A 128 -8.52 11.96 18.26
N GLU A 129 -9.18 12.86 18.99
CA GLU A 129 -8.67 13.37 20.27
C GLU A 129 -8.59 12.26 21.33
N ALA A 130 -9.67 11.50 21.52
CA ALA A 130 -9.71 10.38 22.46
C ALA A 130 -8.65 9.32 22.13
N LEU A 131 -8.47 8.98 20.85
CA LEU A 131 -7.44 8.06 20.39
C LEU A 131 -6.03 8.59 20.67
N SER A 132 -5.80 9.90 20.48
CA SER A 132 -4.50 10.53 20.75
C SER A 132 -4.14 10.46 22.23
N VAL A 133 -5.10 10.73 23.12
CA VAL A 133 -4.91 10.60 24.59
C VAL A 133 -4.62 9.15 24.98
N HIS A 134 -5.37 8.19 24.41
CA HIS A 134 -5.15 6.78 24.68
C HIS A 134 -3.76 6.31 24.25
N LEU A 135 -3.33 6.65 23.04
CA LEU A 135 -2.01 6.28 22.51
C LEU A 135 -0.86 6.96 23.25
N ALA A 136 -1.07 8.18 23.78
CA ALA A 136 -0.07 8.88 24.59
C ALA A 136 0.26 8.16 25.90
N SER A 137 -0.62 7.27 26.39
CA SER A 137 -0.35 6.45 27.58
C SER A 137 0.66 5.31 27.34
N GLY A 138 1.16 5.14 26.12
CA GLY A 138 2.21 4.17 25.79
C GLY A 138 1.68 2.75 25.51
N VAL A 139 0.39 2.63 25.18
CA VAL A 139 -0.21 1.34 24.82
C VAL A 139 0.50 0.74 23.62
N LYS A 140 0.97 -0.50 23.77
CA LYS A 140 1.54 -1.27 22.68
C LYS A 140 0.43 -1.65 21.68
N VAL A 141 0.62 -1.28 20.41
CA VAL A 141 -0.34 -1.57 19.34
C VAL A 141 0.16 -2.78 18.56
N ASP A 142 -0.58 -3.88 18.69
CA ASP A 142 -0.35 -5.12 17.95
C ASP A 142 -1.48 -5.34 16.92
N TYR A 143 -1.22 -6.17 15.91
CA TYR A 143 -2.26 -6.56 14.96
C TYR A 143 -3.32 -7.45 15.61
N ALA A 144 -4.57 -7.28 15.16
CA ALA A 144 -5.66 -8.20 15.46
C ALA A 144 -5.26 -9.63 15.08
N GLU A 145 -5.60 -10.61 15.92
CA GLU A 145 -5.22 -12.02 15.76
C GLU A 145 -5.59 -12.55 14.36
N ASP A 146 -6.81 -12.23 13.89
CA ASP A 146 -7.36 -12.70 12.60
C ASP A 146 -6.59 -12.22 11.36
N ASP A 147 -5.84 -11.11 11.48
CA ASP A 147 -5.13 -10.49 10.35
C ASP A 147 -3.61 -10.57 10.54
N ARG A 148 -3.14 -11.02 11.72
CA ARG A 148 -1.74 -10.95 12.14
C ARG A 148 -0.82 -11.64 11.17
N ASP A 149 -1.12 -12.87 10.77
CA ASP A 149 -0.24 -13.66 9.90
C ASP A 149 -0.04 -12.97 8.54
N ILE A 150 -1.13 -12.45 7.96
CA ILE A 150 -1.09 -11.74 6.67
C ILE A 150 -0.32 -10.42 6.81
N LEU A 151 -0.64 -9.62 7.83
CA LEU A 151 -0.02 -8.31 8.04
C LEU A 151 1.47 -8.42 8.41
N THR A 152 1.84 -9.42 9.20
CA THR A 152 3.24 -9.73 9.50
C THR A 152 3.97 -10.23 8.24
N ALA A 153 3.34 -11.05 7.41
CA ALA A 153 3.96 -11.57 6.18
C ALA A 153 4.24 -10.48 5.12
N ILE A 154 3.35 -9.50 4.95
CA ILE A 154 3.61 -8.37 4.04
C ILE A 154 4.54 -7.30 4.64
N GLY A 155 4.71 -7.29 5.96
CA GLY A 155 5.44 -6.28 6.70
C GLY A 155 4.70 -4.94 6.84
N PHE A 156 5.13 -4.13 7.81
CA PHE A 156 4.46 -2.87 8.17
C PHE A 156 4.47 -1.81 7.05
N ARG A 157 5.47 -1.83 6.18
CA ARG A 157 5.63 -0.90 5.06
C ARG A 157 6.17 -1.65 3.84
N PRO A 158 5.88 -1.16 2.62
CA PRO A 158 6.58 -1.61 1.43
C PRO A 158 8.09 -1.43 1.58
N ASP A 159 8.85 -2.33 0.97
CA ASP A 159 10.32 -2.30 0.98
C ASP A 159 10.86 -0.92 0.59
N ARG A 160 11.89 -0.43 1.29
CA ARG A 160 12.49 0.89 0.98
C ARG A 160 12.95 0.98 -0.49
N ALA A 161 13.45 -0.12 -1.03
CA ALA A 161 13.90 -0.19 -2.41
C ALA A 161 12.77 0.04 -3.42
N SER A 162 11.54 -0.45 -3.16
CA SER A 162 10.42 -0.22 -4.09
C SER A 162 10.03 1.25 -4.15
N ARG A 163 10.18 1.98 -3.03
CA ARG A 163 9.95 3.43 -2.99
C ARG A 163 10.99 4.19 -3.82
N THR A 164 12.25 3.82 -3.71
CA THR A 164 13.34 4.40 -4.53
C THR A 164 13.13 4.10 -6.02
N ASP A 165 12.81 2.86 -6.36
CA ASP A 165 12.53 2.44 -7.75
C ASP A 165 11.32 3.18 -8.35
N ASN A 166 10.29 3.45 -7.55
CA ASN A 166 9.13 4.24 -7.96
C ASN A 166 9.41 5.76 -8.05
N GLN A 167 10.44 6.26 -7.35
CA GLN A 167 10.86 7.67 -7.41
C GLN A 167 11.75 7.98 -8.62
N ALA A 168 12.43 6.97 -9.18
CA ALA A 168 13.27 7.09 -10.37
C ALA A 168 12.49 7.36 -11.67
N ARG A 169 11.29 7.95 -11.57
CA ARG A 169 10.44 8.36 -12.70
C ARG A 169 10.95 9.62 -13.40
N HIS A 170 12.26 9.85 -13.48
CA HIS A 170 12.81 11.04 -14.13
C HIS A 170 14.10 10.72 -14.85
#